data_AF-A0A7J8YF16-F1
#
_entry.id   AF-A0A7J8YF16-F1
#
_cell.length_a   1.000
_cell.length_b   1.000
_cell.length_c   1.000
_cell.angle_alpha   90.00
_cell.angle_beta   90.00
_cell.angle_gamma   90.00
#
_symmetry.space_group_name_H-M   'P 1'
#
loop_
_entity.id
_entity.type
_entity.pdbx_description
1 polymer ?
#
loop_
_entity_poly.entity_id
_entity_poly.type
_entity_poly.pdbx_seq_one_letter_code
_entity_poly.pdbx_strand_id
1 'polypeptide(L)'
;TRNVIGDRGLEVLARSCKRLKRLRIERGADEQEMEDEEGVVSQRGLMALAQGCLELEYLAVYVSDITNASLQYIGTYLKNLCDFRLVLLDREERITDLPLDDGVRDLLRGCEKLRRFALYLRPGGLTDLGLGYIGQYSPKVRWMLLGYVGGSDAGLLEFSKGCPSLQKLEMRGCCFSEHALAASVMQLTSLRYLWVQGYRASESGRDLLAMARPFWNIELIPARRIVGEDAVIDHPAHILAYYSLAGPRTDFPESVIPLDPSAAGISS
;
A
#
# COMPACT_ATOMS: atom_id res chain seq x y z
N THR A 1 -17.27 -0.28 18.37
CA THR A 1 -16.59 -1.25 19.26
C THR A 1 -15.09 -0.98 19.21
N ARG A 2 -14.50 -0.55 20.32
CA ARG A 2 -13.07 -0.25 20.40
C ARG A 2 -12.26 -1.54 20.30
N ASN A 3 -11.19 -1.54 19.49
CA ASN A 3 -10.26 -2.66 19.45
C ASN A 3 -9.27 -2.52 20.62
N VAL A 4 -9.35 -3.43 21.58
CA VAL A 4 -8.56 -3.42 22.83
C VAL A 4 -7.64 -4.64 22.92
N ILE A 5 -7.33 -5.30 21.79
CA ILE A 5 -6.56 -6.54 21.83
C ILE A 5 -5.17 -6.33 22.41
N GLY A 6 -4.46 -5.29 21.95
CA GLY A 6 -3.10 -5.01 22.34
C GLY A 6 -2.10 -6.14 22.06
N ASP A 7 -0.84 -5.89 22.40
CA ASP A 7 0.20 -6.91 22.38
C ASP A 7 -0.12 -8.07 23.33
N ARG A 8 -0.67 -7.78 24.52
CA ARG A 8 -1.02 -8.80 25.51
C ARG A 8 -2.06 -9.78 24.98
N GLY A 9 -3.09 -9.29 24.30
CA GLY A 9 -4.08 -10.15 23.67
C GLY A 9 -3.50 -10.95 22.51
N LEU A 10 -2.57 -10.38 21.74
CA LEU A 10 -1.84 -11.12 20.70
C LEU A 10 -0.96 -12.23 21.27
N GLU A 11 -0.29 -12.02 22.40
CA GLU A 11 0.46 -13.06 23.10
C GLU A 11 -0.46 -14.20 23.60
N VAL A 12 -1.66 -13.88 24.09
CA VAL A 12 -2.65 -14.88 24.47
C VAL A 12 -3.14 -15.66 23.25
N LEU A 13 -3.50 -14.99 22.16
CA LEU A 13 -3.88 -15.66 20.90
C LEU A 13 -2.76 -16.58 20.40
N ALA A 14 -1.51 -16.12 20.45
CA ALA A 14 -0.35 -16.89 20.04
C ALA A 14 -0.23 -18.21 20.81
N ARG A 15 -0.60 -18.24 22.11
CA ARG A 15 -0.53 -19.46 22.94
C ARG A 15 -1.77 -20.35 22.78
N SER A 16 -2.95 -19.76 22.62
CA SER A 16 -4.22 -20.48 22.68
C SER A 16 -4.81 -20.88 21.32
N CYS A 17 -4.60 -20.09 20.28
CA CYS A 17 -5.34 -20.20 19.01
C CYS A 17 -4.46 -20.74 17.87
N LYS A 18 -3.99 -21.98 17.99
CA LYS A 18 -3.03 -22.60 17.03
C LYS A 18 -3.57 -22.80 15.62
N ARG A 19 -4.89 -22.90 15.47
CA ARG A 19 -5.60 -23.08 14.19
C ARG A 19 -6.13 -21.76 13.60
N LEU A 20 -5.66 -20.61 14.10
CA LEU A 20 -6.11 -19.31 13.61
C LEU A 20 -5.64 -19.10 12.16
N LYS A 21 -6.59 -18.90 11.25
CA LYS A 21 -6.32 -18.71 9.82
C LYS A 21 -6.41 -17.26 9.36
N ARG A 22 -7.23 -16.46 10.01
CA ARG A 22 -7.52 -15.08 9.58
C ARG A 22 -7.61 -14.18 10.80
N LEU A 23 -6.81 -13.12 10.81
CA LEU A 23 -6.84 -12.09 11.83
C LEU A 23 -6.93 -10.71 11.19
N ARG A 24 -7.87 -9.89 11.66
CA ARG A 24 -7.98 -8.48 11.31
C ARG A 24 -8.03 -7.65 12.59
N ILE A 25 -7.12 -6.69 12.71
CA ILE A 25 -7.06 -5.73 13.81
C ILE A 25 -7.25 -4.36 13.17
N GLU A 26 -8.46 -3.81 13.33
CA GLU A 26 -8.78 -2.45 12.88
C GLU A 26 -8.25 -1.42 13.86
N ARG A 27 -8.04 -0.19 13.37
CA ARG A 27 -7.81 0.98 14.22
C ARG A 27 -9.02 1.18 15.15
N GLY A 28 -8.78 1.34 16.45
CA GLY A 28 -9.81 1.73 17.42
C GLY A 28 -10.22 3.19 17.28
N ALA A 29 -11.24 3.63 18.03
CA ALA A 29 -11.58 5.05 18.11
C ALA A 29 -10.46 5.80 18.84
N ASP A 30 -9.91 6.85 18.23
CA ASP A 30 -8.89 7.74 18.80
C ASP A 30 -9.50 8.80 19.75
N GLU A 31 -10.59 8.47 20.44
CA GLU A 31 -11.21 9.38 21.39
C GLU A 31 -10.30 9.51 22.61
N GLN A 32 -9.77 10.72 22.78
CA GLN A 32 -8.64 11.12 23.63
C GLN A 32 -8.84 10.95 25.15
N GLU A 33 -9.94 10.34 25.60
CA GLU A 33 -10.34 10.43 27.01
C GLU A 33 -10.21 9.13 27.80
N MET A 34 -9.96 7.97 27.18
CA MET A 34 -9.94 6.69 27.90
C MET A 34 -8.94 5.68 27.34
N GLU A 35 -7.75 6.07 26.88
CA GLU A 35 -6.79 5.10 26.31
C GLU A 35 -6.23 4.14 27.36
N ASP A 36 -6.74 2.90 27.36
CA ASP A 36 -6.03 1.77 27.94
C ASP A 36 -4.65 1.71 27.28
N GLU A 37 -3.59 2.08 28.00
CA GLU A 37 -2.19 2.07 27.51
C GLU A 37 -1.80 0.72 26.88
N GLU A 38 -2.47 -0.36 27.30
CA GLU A 38 -2.23 -1.71 26.81
C GLU A 38 -2.89 -2.05 25.46
N GLY A 39 -3.76 -1.18 24.93
CA GLY A 39 -4.52 -1.43 23.69
C GLY A 39 -3.71 -1.34 22.39
N VAL A 40 -2.41 -1.03 22.48
CA VAL A 40 -1.52 -0.86 21.33
C VAL A 40 -0.97 -2.19 20.81
N VAL A 41 -0.85 -2.28 19.48
CA VAL A 41 -0.19 -3.40 18.80
C VAL A 41 1.15 -2.93 18.26
N SER A 42 2.22 -3.65 18.60
CA SER A 42 3.60 -3.36 18.22
C SER A 42 4.30 -4.60 17.64
N GLN A 43 5.59 -4.46 17.34
CA GLN A 43 6.51 -5.57 17.03
C GLN A 43 6.39 -6.73 18.01
N ARG A 44 6.14 -6.48 19.31
CA ARG A 44 6.05 -7.53 20.33
C ARG A 44 4.89 -8.47 20.05
N GLY A 45 3.69 -7.93 19.86
CA GLY A 45 2.50 -8.71 19.56
C GLY A 45 2.61 -9.41 18.21
N LEU A 46 3.20 -8.75 17.19
CA LEU A 46 3.40 -9.36 15.87
C LEU A 46 4.37 -10.54 15.90
N MET A 47 5.50 -10.42 16.61
CA MET A 47 6.47 -11.52 16.75
C MET A 47 5.86 -12.70 17.50
N ALA A 48 5.13 -12.43 18.59
CA ALA A 48 4.42 -13.48 19.33
C ALA A 48 3.39 -14.19 18.46
N LEU A 49 2.57 -13.44 17.72
CA LEU A 49 1.58 -13.98 16.79
C LEU A 49 2.24 -14.84 15.70
N ALA A 50 3.33 -14.34 15.10
CA ALA A 50 4.06 -15.04 14.04
C ALA A 50 4.56 -16.42 14.51
N GLN A 51 5.05 -16.52 15.74
CA GLN A 51 5.51 -17.79 16.32
C GLN A 51 4.37 -18.70 16.80
N GLY A 52 3.24 -18.11 17.19
CA GLY A 52 2.13 -18.82 17.81
C GLY A 52 1.09 -19.39 16.85
N CYS A 53 0.79 -18.69 15.76
CA CYS A 53 -0.34 -18.93 14.86
C CYS A 53 0.12 -19.27 13.44
N LEU A 54 0.79 -20.42 13.29
CA LEU A 54 1.47 -20.83 12.05
C LEU A 54 0.53 -21.16 10.86
N GLU A 55 -0.76 -21.34 11.13
CA GLU A 55 -1.79 -21.58 10.12
C GLU A 55 -2.38 -20.30 9.51
N LEU A 56 -1.86 -19.11 9.85
CA LEU A 56 -2.35 -17.85 9.32
C LEU A 56 -2.23 -17.78 7.78
N GLU A 57 -3.36 -17.48 7.15
CA GLU A 57 -3.54 -17.28 5.71
C GLU A 57 -3.87 -15.80 5.39
N TYR A 58 -4.46 -15.07 6.35
CA TYR A 58 -4.80 -13.66 6.24
C TYR A 58 -4.41 -12.91 7.52
N LEU A 59 -3.64 -11.83 7.37
CA LEU A 59 -3.31 -10.91 8.45
C LEU A 59 -3.47 -9.48 7.97
N ALA A 60 -4.35 -8.71 8.60
CA ALA A 60 -4.48 -7.28 8.38
C ALA A 60 -4.43 -6.54 9.71
N VAL A 61 -3.52 -5.59 9.87
CA VAL A 61 -3.23 -4.97 11.16
C VAL A 61 -2.86 -3.51 11.03
N TYR A 62 -3.44 -2.68 11.89
CA TYR A 62 -2.94 -1.36 12.22
C TYR A 62 -2.00 -1.48 13.42
N VAL A 63 -0.78 -0.98 13.30
CA VAL A 63 0.28 -1.07 14.32
C VAL A 63 0.72 0.32 14.75
N SER A 64 1.10 0.48 16.02
CA SER A 64 1.65 1.74 16.53
C SER A 64 3.17 1.80 16.39
N ASP A 65 3.85 0.64 16.44
CA ASP A 65 5.30 0.51 16.29
C ASP A 65 5.66 -0.79 15.55
N ILE A 66 6.82 -0.81 14.89
CA ILE A 66 7.24 -1.89 14.01
C ILE A 66 8.77 -1.93 13.88
N THR A 67 9.31 -3.12 13.59
CA THR A 67 10.74 -3.33 13.33
C THR A 67 11.00 -4.29 12.17
N ASN A 68 12.18 -4.23 11.57
CA ASN A 68 12.63 -5.21 10.58
C ASN A 68 12.54 -6.64 11.13
N ALA A 69 12.92 -6.85 12.39
CA ALA A 69 12.86 -8.14 13.07
C ALA A 69 11.43 -8.73 13.11
N SER A 70 10.41 -7.90 13.32
CA SER A 70 9.02 -8.38 13.35
C SER A 70 8.54 -8.85 11.97
N LEU A 71 8.93 -8.17 10.89
CA LEU A 71 8.63 -8.59 9.51
C LEU A 71 9.42 -9.85 9.12
N GLN A 72 10.67 -9.97 9.56
CA GLN A 72 11.47 -11.19 9.43
C GLN A 72 10.81 -12.39 10.11
N TYR A 73 10.25 -12.21 11.30
CA TYR A 73 9.51 -13.27 12.01
C TYR A 73 8.29 -13.73 11.22
N ILE A 74 7.52 -12.78 10.66
CA ILE A 74 6.39 -13.11 9.78
C ILE A 74 6.86 -13.95 8.58
N GLY A 75 7.89 -13.50 7.87
CA GLY A 75 8.49 -14.24 6.76
C GLY A 75 9.00 -15.62 7.17
N THR A 76 9.59 -15.74 8.36
CA THR A 76 10.18 -16.98 8.86
C THR A 76 9.11 -18.01 9.21
N TYR A 77 8.03 -17.62 9.89
CA TYR A 77 7.09 -18.57 10.48
C TYR A 77 5.77 -18.74 9.70
N LEU A 78 5.23 -17.66 9.10
CA LEU A 78 3.86 -17.66 8.54
C LEU A 78 3.84 -18.11 7.06
N LYS A 79 4.24 -19.36 6.79
CA LYS A 79 4.40 -19.91 5.43
C LYS A 79 3.11 -20.08 4.63
N ASN A 80 1.95 -20.00 5.29
CA ASN A 80 0.64 -20.12 4.65
C ASN A 80 0.01 -18.77 4.26
N LEU A 81 0.70 -17.66 4.54
CA LEU A 81 0.15 -16.33 4.36
C LEU A 81 -0.12 -16.02 2.87
N CYS A 82 -1.37 -15.69 2.58
CA CYS A 82 -1.88 -15.39 1.24
C CYS A 82 -2.25 -13.90 1.08
N ASP A 83 -2.62 -13.24 2.17
CA ASP A 83 -3.00 -11.82 2.22
C ASP A 83 -2.40 -11.18 3.47
N PHE A 84 -1.46 -10.25 3.28
CA PHE A 84 -0.81 -9.51 4.35
C PHE A 84 -1.05 -8.02 4.17
N ARG A 85 -1.51 -7.34 5.21
CA ARG A 85 -1.78 -5.91 5.21
C ARG A 85 -1.29 -5.28 6.50
N LEU A 86 -0.42 -4.29 6.39
CA LEU A 86 0.09 -3.54 7.52
C LEU A 86 -0.08 -2.05 7.28
N VAL A 87 -0.63 -1.36 8.28
CA VAL A 87 -0.68 0.10 8.33
C VAL A 87 0.02 0.54 9.61
N LEU A 88 1.07 1.34 9.49
CA LEU A 88 1.73 1.99 10.61
C LEU A 88 0.99 3.30 10.92
N LEU A 89 0.54 3.46 12.17
CA LEU A 89 -0.17 4.65 12.62
C LEU A 89 0.82 5.81 12.85
N ASP A 90 0.39 7.03 12.52
CA ASP A 90 1.21 8.26 12.70
C ASP A 90 1.23 8.81 14.13
N ARG A 91 0.68 8.05 15.10
CA ARG A 91 0.54 8.50 16.49
C ARG A 91 1.89 8.63 17.20
N GLU A 92 2.77 7.64 17.01
CA GLU A 92 4.07 7.64 17.67
C GLU A 92 5.04 8.58 16.94
N GLU A 93 5.66 9.49 17.69
CA GLU A 93 6.62 10.43 17.12
C GLU A 93 7.85 9.68 16.58
N ARG A 94 8.36 8.71 17.34
CA ARG A 94 9.52 7.89 17.00
C ARG A 94 9.11 6.42 16.84
N ILE A 95 9.53 5.83 15.74
CA ILE A 95 9.38 4.40 15.45
C ILE A 95 10.71 3.71 15.73
N THR A 96 10.66 2.51 16.29
CA THR A 96 11.84 1.82 16.83
C THR A 96 12.91 1.58 15.77
N ASP A 97 12.51 1.17 14.55
CA ASP A 97 13.45 0.71 13.52
C ASP A 97 12.91 1.02 12.12
N LEU A 98 13.28 2.21 11.61
CA LEU A 98 13.09 2.64 10.22
C LEU A 98 14.46 2.98 9.60
N PRO A 99 14.68 2.71 8.30
CA PRO A 99 13.73 2.13 7.33
C PRO A 99 13.55 0.60 7.43
N LEU A 100 12.45 0.06 6.87
CA LEU A 100 12.04 -1.35 6.97
C LEU A 100 12.50 -2.25 5.80
N ASP A 101 13.53 -1.85 5.06
CA ASP A 101 13.90 -2.48 3.79
C ASP A 101 14.22 -3.98 3.92
N ASP A 102 15.04 -4.35 4.91
CA ASP A 102 15.48 -5.74 5.13
C ASP A 102 14.33 -6.63 5.63
N GLY A 103 13.48 -6.10 6.50
CA GLY A 103 12.31 -6.78 7.03
C GLY A 103 11.28 -7.07 5.94
N VAL A 104 11.03 -6.10 5.04
CA VAL A 104 10.15 -6.29 3.88
C VAL A 104 10.73 -7.34 2.94
N ARG A 105 12.04 -7.30 2.65
CA ARG A 105 12.71 -8.32 1.85
C ARG A 105 12.48 -9.72 2.41
N ASP A 106 12.75 -9.90 3.70
CA ASP A 106 12.71 -11.21 4.33
C ASP A 106 11.28 -11.74 4.50
N LEU A 107 10.31 -10.84 4.76
CA LEU A 107 8.88 -11.17 4.73
C LEU A 107 8.45 -11.73 3.37
N LEU A 108 8.78 -11.02 2.29
CA LEU A 108 8.34 -11.37 0.94
C LEU A 108 9.04 -12.63 0.41
N ARG A 109 10.33 -12.83 0.74
CA ARG A 109 11.04 -14.09 0.46
C ARG A 109 10.46 -15.26 1.24
N GLY A 110 10.04 -15.04 2.48
CA GLY A 110 9.51 -16.09 3.34
C GLY A 110 8.07 -16.50 3.05
N CYS A 111 7.22 -15.56 2.63
CA CYS A 111 5.78 -15.75 2.40
C CYS A 111 5.47 -16.04 0.92
N GLU A 112 5.97 -17.15 0.37
CA GLU A 112 5.90 -17.46 -1.08
C GLU A 112 4.48 -17.73 -1.63
N LYS A 113 3.47 -17.83 -0.75
CA LYS A 113 2.06 -18.00 -1.11
C LYS A 113 1.31 -16.68 -1.26
N LEU A 114 1.95 -15.55 -0.98
CA LEU A 114 1.30 -14.25 -0.99
C LEU A 114 0.68 -13.94 -2.36
N ARG A 115 -0.55 -13.41 -2.32
CA ARG A 115 -1.33 -12.97 -3.49
C ARG A 115 -1.80 -11.52 -3.34
N ARG A 116 -1.86 -11.03 -2.11
CA ARG A 116 -2.34 -9.70 -1.75
C ARG A 116 -1.40 -9.12 -0.70
N PHE A 117 -0.94 -7.90 -0.94
CA PHE A 117 0.04 -7.25 -0.07
C PHE A 117 -0.35 -5.79 0.12
N ALA A 118 -0.43 -5.31 1.36
CA ALA A 118 -0.57 -3.90 1.62
C ALA A 118 0.46 -3.46 2.66
N LEU A 119 1.14 -2.36 2.37
CA LEU A 119 2.14 -1.76 3.24
C LEU A 119 1.95 -0.25 3.20
N TYR A 120 1.36 0.29 4.26
CA TYR A 120 1.13 1.71 4.43
C TYR A 120 1.96 2.19 5.60
N LEU A 121 2.98 2.99 5.32
CA LEU A 121 3.93 3.49 6.31
C LEU A 121 3.77 5.00 6.49
N ARG A 122 4.80 5.61 7.06
CA ARG A 122 5.01 7.05 7.12
C ARG A 122 6.22 7.43 6.26
N PRO A 123 6.42 8.72 5.91
CA PRO A 123 7.61 9.15 5.16
C PRO A 123 8.91 8.64 5.78
N GLY A 124 9.82 8.13 4.95
CA GLY A 124 11.09 7.52 5.39
C GLY A 124 10.95 6.08 5.91
N GLY A 125 9.75 5.49 5.90
CA GLY A 125 9.52 4.13 6.37
C GLY A 125 10.09 3.04 5.47
N LEU A 126 10.24 3.31 4.17
CA LEU A 126 10.84 2.39 3.20
C LEU A 126 11.61 3.19 2.16
N THR A 127 12.85 2.79 1.87
CA THR A 127 13.67 3.48 0.87
C THR A 127 13.37 2.97 -0.55
N ASP A 128 14.03 3.57 -1.55
CA ASP A 128 13.98 3.07 -2.94
C ASP A 128 14.51 1.63 -3.06
N LEU A 129 15.49 1.23 -2.22
CA LEU A 129 15.99 -0.14 -2.17
C LEU A 129 14.92 -1.11 -1.68
N GLY A 130 14.25 -0.77 -0.57
CA GLY A 130 13.15 -1.55 -0.03
C GLY A 130 11.98 -1.66 -1.00
N LEU A 131 11.66 -0.59 -1.72
CA LEU A 131 10.63 -0.60 -2.76
C LEU A 131 11.01 -1.51 -3.94
N GLY A 132 12.28 -1.50 -4.36
CA GLY A 132 12.81 -2.45 -5.34
C GLY A 132 12.69 -3.91 -4.89
N TYR A 133 12.94 -4.20 -3.61
CA TYR A 133 12.72 -5.53 -3.02
C TYR A 133 11.26 -5.98 -3.10
N ILE A 134 10.29 -5.08 -2.93
CA ILE A 134 8.87 -5.41 -3.13
C ILE A 134 8.65 -5.91 -4.57
N GLY A 135 9.19 -5.20 -5.56
CA GLY A 135 9.12 -5.60 -6.96
C GLY A 135 9.71 -6.99 -7.20
N GLN A 136 10.93 -7.20 -6.70
CA GLN A 136 11.72 -8.40 -6.92
C GLN A 136 11.13 -9.66 -6.26
N TYR A 137 10.65 -9.55 -5.01
CA TYR A 137 10.26 -10.70 -4.19
C TYR A 137 8.75 -10.94 -4.10
N SER A 138 7.96 -10.31 -4.96
CA SER A 138 6.49 -10.48 -5.01
C SER A 138 5.96 -11.15 -6.30
N PRO A 139 6.53 -12.27 -6.80
CA PRO A 139 6.23 -12.78 -8.14
C PRO A 139 4.78 -13.22 -8.35
N LYS A 140 4.06 -13.56 -7.27
CA LYS A 140 2.69 -14.08 -7.31
C LYS A 140 1.64 -13.08 -6.83
N VAL A 141 2.05 -11.90 -6.35
CA VAL A 141 1.12 -10.89 -5.82
C VAL A 141 0.34 -10.27 -6.98
N ARG A 142 -0.99 -10.24 -6.83
CA ARG A 142 -1.92 -9.70 -7.84
C ARG A 142 -2.54 -8.37 -7.45
N TRP A 143 -2.55 -8.05 -6.17
CA TRP A 143 -3.02 -6.76 -5.66
C TRP A 143 -2.03 -6.19 -4.64
N MET A 144 -1.70 -4.91 -4.82
CA MET A 144 -0.90 -4.14 -3.89
C MET A 144 -1.57 -2.83 -3.50
N LEU A 145 -1.49 -2.49 -2.21
CA LEU A 145 -1.76 -1.15 -1.68
C LEU A 145 -0.50 -0.63 -0.98
N LEU A 146 0.10 0.43 -1.50
CA LEU A 146 1.36 0.98 -0.98
C LEU A 146 1.17 2.44 -0.54
N GLY A 147 1.56 2.75 0.70
CA GLY A 147 1.44 4.08 1.28
C GLY A 147 2.77 4.60 1.80
N TYR A 148 3.16 5.82 1.42
CA TYR A 148 4.40 6.48 1.86
C TYR A 148 5.67 5.61 1.70
N VAL A 149 5.75 4.86 0.61
CA VAL A 149 6.92 4.03 0.29
C VAL A 149 7.84 4.72 -0.71
N GLY A 150 9.13 4.39 -0.66
CA GLY A 150 10.14 4.96 -1.55
C GLY A 150 10.55 6.38 -1.14
N GLY A 151 11.64 6.84 -1.74
CA GLY A 151 12.17 8.20 -1.60
C GLY A 151 12.21 8.98 -2.91
N SER A 152 12.23 8.30 -4.06
CA SER A 152 12.28 8.94 -5.38
C SER A 152 11.65 8.10 -6.49
N ASP A 153 11.55 8.69 -7.67
CA ASP A 153 11.09 8.01 -8.89
C ASP A 153 11.93 6.77 -9.22
N ALA A 154 13.21 6.73 -8.81
CA ALA A 154 14.09 5.59 -9.04
C ALA A 154 13.60 4.32 -8.34
N GLY A 155 13.05 4.45 -7.12
CA GLY A 155 12.48 3.31 -6.39
C GLY A 155 11.26 2.72 -7.09
N LEU A 156 10.38 3.58 -7.63
CA LEU A 156 9.20 3.14 -8.38
C LEU A 156 9.60 2.43 -9.69
N LEU A 157 10.59 2.97 -10.40
CA LEU A 157 11.12 2.37 -11.63
C LEU A 157 11.80 1.01 -11.36
N GLU A 158 12.50 0.85 -10.24
CA GLU A 158 13.07 -0.44 -9.86
C GLU A 158 11.98 -1.44 -9.48
N PHE A 159 10.99 -1.02 -8.70
CA PHE A 159 9.81 -1.82 -8.37
C PHE A 159 9.09 -2.35 -9.62
N SER A 160 8.92 -1.51 -10.65
CA SER A 160 8.16 -1.86 -11.85
C SER A 160 8.86 -2.85 -12.78
N LYS A 161 10.17 -3.07 -12.63
CA LYS A 161 10.89 -4.16 -13.31
C LYS A 161 10.48 -5.54 -12.79
N GLY A 162 9.91 -5.59 -11.58
CA GLY A 162 9.43 -6.82 -10.94
C GLY A 162 7.93 -7.05 -11.12
N CYS A 163 7.30 -7.67 -10.11
CA CYS A 163 5.84 -7.82 -10.02
C CYS A 163 5.12 -8.43 -11.25
N PRO A 164 5.58 -9.57 -11.81
CA PRO A 164 5.04 -10.15 -13.06
C PRO A 164 3.55 -10.52 -13.01
N SER A 165 2.96 -10.69 -11.82
CA SER A 165 1.54 -11.04 -11.64
C SER A 165 0.66 -9.88 -11.19
N LEU A 166 1.20 -8.67 -11.02
CA LEU A 166 0.48 -7.56 -10.40
C LEU A 166 -0.61 -7.05 -11.34
N GLN A 167 -1.87 -7.12 -10.88
CA GLN A 167 -3.05 -6.74 -11.66
C GLN A 167 -3.68 -5.44 -11.20
N LYS A 168 -3.62 -5.17 -9.89
CA LYS A 168 -4.23 -4.00 -9.27
C LYS A 168 -3.22 -3.33 -8.34
N LEU A 169 -2.86 -2.09 -8.64
CA LEU A 169 -1.95 -1.29 -7.83
C LEU A 169 -2.69 -0.06 -7.30
N GLU A 170 -2.63 0.14 -5.99
CA GLU A 170 -3.17 1.29 -5.28
C GLU A 170 -2.03 1.97 -4.54
N MET A 171 -1.83 3.27 -4.75
CA MET A 171 -0.74 4.03 -4.13
C MET A 171 -1.24 5.33 -3.51
N ARG A 172 -0.77 5.67 -2.32
CA ARG A 172 -1.15 6.92 -1.66
C ARG A 172 0.02 7.58 -0.94
N GLY A 173 0.07 8.91 -0.98
CA GLY A 173 1.05 9.68 -0.21
C GLY A 173 2.49 9.38 -0.62
N CYS A 174 2.71 9.00 -1.88
CA CYS A 174 4.04 8.71 -2.41
C CYS A 174 4.59 9.95 -3.13
N CYS A 175 5.91 10.05 -3.22
CA CYS A 175 6.57 11.21 -3.83
C CYS A 175 6.78 11.08 -5.35
N PHE A 176 6.09 10.18 -6.04
CA PHE A 176 6.39 9.86 -7.44
C PHE A 176 5.84 10.89 -8.42
N SER A 177 6.59 11.18 -9.48
CA SER A 177 6.13 12.03 -10.59
C SER A 177 5.14 11.32 -11.51
N GLU A 178 4.33 12.10 -12.23
CA GLU A 178 3.51 11.59 -13.34
C GLU A 178 4.33 10.81 -14.37
N HIS A 179 5.51 11.32 -14.73
CA HIS A 179 6.40 10.66 -15.68
C HIS A 179 6.82 9.27 -15.19
N ALA A 180 7.26 9.15 -13.94
CA ALA A 180 7.67 7.88 -13.36
C ALA A 180 6.50 6.90 -13.23
N LEU A 181 5.32 7.39 -12.82
CA LEU A 181 4.09 6.59 -12.79
C LEU A 181 3.76 6.01 -14.17
N ALA A 182 3.76 6.84 -15.21
CA ALA A 182 3.48 6.41 -16.57
C ALA A 182 4.52 5.39 -17.06
N ALA A 183 5.82 5.65 -16.86
CA ALA A 183 6.89 4.73 -17.24
C ALA A 183 6.80 3.38 -16.52
N SER A 184 6.50 3.38 -15.22
CA SER A 184 6.34 2.15 -14.43
C SER A 184 5.11 1.34 -14.83
N VAL A 185 3.99 1.99 -15.16
CA VAL A 185 2.81 1.30 -15.69
C VAL A 185 3.13 0.54 -16.98
N MET A 186 3.98 1.10 -17.84
CA MET A 186 4.39 0.44 -19.08
C MET A 186 5.28 -0.79 -18.85
N GLN A 187 5.98 -0.88 -17.71
CA GLN A 187 6.78 -2.06 -17.35
C GLN A 187 5.95 -3.15 -16.66
N LEU A 188 4.88 -2.78 -15.95
CA LEU A 188 4.00 -3.71 -15.23
C LEU A 188 3.01 -4.42 -16.18
N THR A 189 3.50 -5.43 -16.88
CA THR A 189 2.78 -6.11 -17.99
C THR A 189 1.44 -6.76 -17.62
N SER A 190 1.24 -7.16 -16.36
CA SER A 190 -0.01 -7.75 -15.87
C SER A 190 -1.02 -6.71 -15.36
N LEU A 191 -0.64 -5.43 -15.28
CA LEU A 191 -1.44 -4.40 -14.64
C LEU A 191 -2.67 -4.08 -15.47
N ARG A 192 -3.83 -4.08 -14.79
CA ARG A 192 -5.13 -3.78 -15.39
C ARG A 192 -5.95 -2.74 -14.64
N TYR A 193 -5.47 -2.33 -13.47
CA TYR A 193 -6.06 -1.29 -12.64
C TYR A 193 -4.95 -0.57 -11.86
N LEU A 194 -4.99 0.76 -11.89
CA LEU A 194 -4.15 1.65 -11.12
C LEU A 194 -5.04 2.68 -10.41
N TRP A 195 -4.79 2.91 -9.13
CA TRP A 195 -5.27 4.10 -8.44
C TRP A 195 -4.11 4.75 -7.69
N VAL A 196 -3.98 6.07 -7.81
CA VAL A 196 -2.94 6.86 -7.14
C VAL A 196 -3.59 8.08 -6.51
N GLN A 197 -3.26 8.42 -5.27
CA GLN A 197 -3.63 9.67 -4.62
C GLN A 197 -2.40 10.36 -4.03
N GLY A 198 -2.18 11.63 -4.44
CA GLY A 198 -0.99 12.38 -4.03
C GLY A 198 0.25 11.92 -4.80
N TYR A 199 0.59 12.67 -5.85
CA TYR A 199 1.71 12.47 -6.74
C TYR A 199 2.25 13.85 -7.18
N ARG A 200 3.47 13.91 -7.73
CA ARG A 200 4.02 15.15 -8.29
C ARG A 200 3.49 15.34 -9.72
N ALA A 201 2.51 16.23 -9.88
CA ALA A 201 2.00 16.64 -11.18
C ALA A 201 3.10 17.31 -12.02
N SER A 202 3.12 17.07 -13.33
CA SER A 202 4.05 17.78 -14.21
C SER A 202 3.51 19.19 -14.56
N GLU A 203 4.40 20.10 -14.95
CA GLU A 203 4.00 21.45 -15.38
C GLU A 203 3.09 21.40 -16.62
N SER A 204 3.26 20.38 -17.47
CA SER A 204 2.47 20.19 -18.68
C SER A 204 1.11 19.56 -18.41
N GLY A 205 0.96 18.82 -17.31
CA GLY A 205 -0.19 17.96 -16.99
C GLY A 205 -0.40 16.83 -18.00
N ARG A 206 0.61 16.54 -18.83
CA ARG A 206 0.53 15.61 -19.97
C ARG A 206 1.43 14.39 -19.84
N ASP A 207 2.26 14.31 -18.82
CA ASP A 207 3.25 13.23 -18.68
C ASP A 207 2.56 11.85 -18.54
N LEU A 208 1.35 11.82 -17.98
CA LEU A 208 0.52 10.62 -17.90
C LEU A 208 0.09 10.08 -19.28
N LEU A 209 0.12 10.88 -20.35
CA LEU A 209 -0.15 10.40 -21.71
C LEU A 209 0.90 9.40 -22.18
N ALA A 210 2.09 9.35 -21.56
CA ALA A 210 3.11 8.36 -21.91
C ALA A 210 2.69 6.90 -21.64
N MET A 211 1.63 6.67 -20.84
CA MET A 211 1.03 5.34 -20.64
C MET A 211 -0.26 5.11 -21.45
N ALA A 212 -0.64 6.04 -22.33
CA ALA A 212 -1.79 5.90 -23.20
C ALA A 212 -1.61 4.72 -24.18
N ARG A 213 -2.63 3.88 -24.29
CA ARG A 213 -2.65 2.71 -25.18
C ARG A 213 -4.08 2.21 -25.37
N PRO A 214 -4.38 1.38 -26.39
CA PRO A 214 -5.72 0.87 -26.64
C PRO A 214 -6.34 0.23 -25.39
N PHE A 215 -7.63 0.50 -25.18
CA PHE A 215 -8.42 0.00 -24.05
C PHE A 215 -7.99 0.51 -22.67
N TRP A 216 -6.95 1.33 -22.54
CA TRP A 216 -6.47 1.86 -21.25
C TRP A 216 -7.08 3.24 -21.00
N ASN A 217 -8.10 3.27 -20.14
CA ASN A 217 -8.75 4.51 -19.71
C ASN A 217 -7.94 5.15 -18.58
N ILE A 218 -7.80 6.47 -18.60
CA ILE A 218 -7.18 7.26 -17.53
C ILE A 218 -8.16 8.36 -17.13
N GLU A 219 -8.45 8.46 -15.85
CA GLU A 219 -9.38 9.40 -15.24
C GLU A 219 -8.64 10.18 -14.14
N LEU A 220 -8.76 11.50 -14.18
CA LEU A 220 -8.21 12.40 -13.18
C LEU A 220 -9.33 12.91 -12.28
N ILE A 221 -9.08 12.86 -10.97
CA ILE A 221 -9.95 13.47 -9.95
C ILE A 221 -9.16 14.63 -9.36
N PRO A 222 -9.46 15.89 -9.69
CA PRO A 222 -8.69 17.03 -9.23
C PRO A 222 -8.66 17.14 -7.71
N ALA A 223 -7.60 17.78 -7.20
CA ALA A 223 -7.48 18.09 -5.78
C ALA A 223 -8.65 18.98 -5.34
N ARG A 224 -9.14 18.75 -4.12
CA ARG A 224 -10.23 19.53 -3.53
C ARG A 224 -9.84 19.95 -2.13
N ARG A 225 -10.17 21.20 -1.80
CA ARG A 225 -10.09 21.70 -0.43
C ARG A 225 -11.50 21.76 0.12
N ILE A 226 -11.77 20.98 1.16
CA ILE A 226 -13.05 21.05 1.89
C ILE A 226 -12.80 21.86 3.15
N VAL A 227 -13.51 22.97 3.28
CA VAL A 227 -13.51 23.79 4.50
C VAL A 227 -14.65 23.26 5.37
N GLY A 228 -14.30 22.47 6.39
CA GLY A 228 -15.22 22.07 7.45
C GLY A 228 -15.31 23.15 8.53
N GLU A 229 -16.24 22.99 9.48
CA GLU A 229 -16.42 23.94 10.59
C GLU A 229 -15.15 24.10 11.45
N ASP A 230 -14.37 23.02 11.63
CA ASP A 230 -13.18 23.01 12.51
C ASP A 230 -11.84 22.72 11.79
N ALA A 231 -11.86 22.34 10.50
CA ALA A 231 -10.63 21.99 9.78
C ALA A 231 -10.73 22.19 8.27
N VAL A 232 -9.61 22.61 7.67
CA VAL A 232 -9.41 22.59 6.23
C VAL A 232 -8.81 21.23 5.86
N ILE A 233 -9.58 20.42 5.13
CA ILE A 233 -9.15 19.11 4.66
C ILE A 233 -8.75 19.24 3.19
N ASP A 234 -7.44 19.16 2.94
CA ASP A 234 -6.88 19.09 1.60
C ASP A 234 -6.93 17.64 1.11
N HIS A 235 -7.73 17.39 0.07
CA HIS A 235 -7.77 16.13 -0.67
C HIS A 235 -6.89 16.26 -1.93
N PRO A 236 -5.73 15.57 -1.99
CA PRO A 236 -4.87 15.59 -3.16
C PRO A 236 -5.57 15.01 -4.39
N ALA A 237 -5.07 15.34 -5.58
CA ALA A 237 -5.58 14.78 -6.83
C ALA A 237 -5.39 13.27 -6.89
N HIS A 238 -6.30 12.60 -7.61
CA HIS A 238 -6.22 11.16 -7.88
C HIS A 238 -6.03 10.88 -9.37
N ILE A 239 -5.34 9.78 -9.65
CA ILE A 239 -5.35 9.10 -10.94
C ILE A 239 -6.09 7.78 -10.75
N LEU A 240 -7.02 7.48 -11.65
CA LEU A 240 -7.64 6.18 -11.80
C LEU A 240 -7.40 5.72 -13.23
N ALA A 241 -6.80 4.55 -13.43
CA ALA A 241 -6.61 4.00 -14.77
C ALA A 241 -6.93 2.51 -14.81
N TYR A 242 -7.54 2.06 -15.90
CA TYR A 242 -8.02 0.68 -16.01
C TYR A 242 -8.22 0.25 -17.46
N TYR A 243 -8.10 -1.06 -17.71
CA TYR A 243 -8.49 -1.64 -18.99
C TYR A 243 -10.01 -1.76 -19.13
N SER A 244 -10.56 -1.36 -20.28
CA SER A 244 -11.97 -1.48 -20.65
C SER A 244 -12.14 -1.75 -22.14
N LEU A 245 -12.91 -2.79 -22.48
CA LEU A 245 -13.35 -3.03 -23.86
C LEU A 245 -14.49 -2.11 -24.30
N ALA A 246 -15.15 -1.43 -23.35
CA ALA A 246 -16.24 -0.50 -23.63
C ALA A 246 -15.75 0.91 -24.00
N GLY A 247 -14.43 1.16 -23.95
CA GLY A 247 -13.87 2.50 -24.04
C GLY A 247 -14.13 3.33 -22.78
N PRO A 248 -13.98 4.67 -22.86
CA PRO A 248 -14.31 5.59 -21.77
C PRO A 248 -15.79 5.53 -21.41
N ARG A 249 -16.10 5.69 -20.12
CA ARG A 249 -17.48 5.79 -19.64
C ARG A 249 -18.15 7.08 -20.13
N THR A 250 -19.48 7.16 -20.08
CA THR A 250 -20.26 8.33 -20.58
C THR A 250 -20.93 9.13 -19.46
N ASP A 251 -20.85 8.63 -18.24
CA ASP A 251 -21.49 9.14 -17.03
C ASP A 251 -20.44 9.69 -16.04
N PHE A 252 -19.51 10.51 -16.56
CA PHE A 252 -18.56 11.23 -15.71
C PHE A 252 -19.29 12.30 -14.89
N PRO A 253 -19.11 12.34 -13.55
CA PRO A 253 -19.48 13.53 -12.81
C PRO A 253 -18.57 14.70 -13.22
N GLU A 254 -19.01 15.95 -13.06
CA GLU A 254 -18.25 17.18 -13.42
C GLU A 254 -16.84 17.23 -12.80
N SER A 255 -16.67 16.49 -11.72
CA SER A 255 -15.47 16.47 -10.90
C SER A 255 -14.45 15.39 -11.30
N VAL A 256 -14.67 14.71 -12.43
CA VAL A 256 -13.78 13.71 -13.03
C VAL A 256 -13.43 14.13 -14.46
N ILE A 257 -12.15 14.17 -14.78
CA ILE A 257 -11.63 14.58 -16.08
C ILE A 257 -11.04 13.33 -16.77
N PRO A 258 -11.66 12.80 -17.84
CA PRO A 258 -11.04 11.75 -18.64
C PRO A 258 -9.84 12.30 -19.43
N LEU A 259 -8.75 11.55 -19.45
CA LEU A 259 -7.56 11.88 -20.25
C LEU A 259 -7.67 11.16 -21.60
N ASP A 260 -7.93 11.90 -22.67
CA ASP A 260 -8.07 11.36 -24.03
C ASP A 260 -6.78 11.59 -24.87
N PRO A 261 -6.11 10.52 -25.34
CA PRO A 261 -4.93 10.64 -26.21
C PRO A 261 -5.23 11.30 -27.55
N SER A 262 -6.45 11.12 -28.09
CA SER A 262 -6.85 11.65 -29.39
C SER A 262 -7.06 13.17 -29.38
N ALA A 263 -7.48 13.72 -28.23
CA ALA A 263 -7.59 15.17 -28.02
C ALA A 263 -6.20 15.85 -27.91
N ALA A 264 -5.13 15.10 -27.65
CA ALA A 264 -3.77 15.61 -27.50
C ALA A 264 -2.95 15.65 -28.81
N GLY A 265 -3.51 15.19 -29.94
CA GLY A 265 -2.83 15.20 -31.24
C GLY A 265 -1.72 14.15 -31.40
N ILE A 266 -1.69 13.12 -30.54
CA ILE A 266 -0.70 12.04 -30.62
C ILE A 266 -1.28 10.94 -31.53
N SER A 267 -0.99 11.00 -32.83
CA SER A 267 -1.27 9.88 -33.74
C SER A 267 -0.25 8.76 -33.50
N SER A 268 -0.76 7.53 -33.42
CA SER A 268 0.00 6.27 -33.32
C SER A 268 1.15 6.15 -34.31
#